data_AF-A0A9W6J947-F1
#
_entry.id   AF-A0A9W6J947-F1
#
_cell.length_a   1.000
_cell.length_b   1.000
_cell.length_c   1.000
_cell.angle_alpha   90.00
_cell.angle_beta   90.00
_cell.angle_gamma   90.00
#
_symmetry.space_group_name_H-M   'P 1'
#
loop_
_entity.id
_entity.type
_entity.pdbx_description
1 polymer ?
#
loop_
_entity_poly.entity_id
_entity_poly.type
_entity_poly.pdbx_seq_one_letter_code
_entity_poly.pdbx_strand_id
1 'polypeptide(L)' 'METAMQNRAGATAASHDSLASRTVQITLAALLGVFVLGGVGFSHISAVHNATHDVRHANAFPCH' A
#
# COMPACT_ATOMS: atom_id res chain seq x y z
N MET A 1 -42.26 -30.21 -19.08
CA MET A 1 -42.68 -28.87 -18.62
C MET A 1 -41.73 -28.53 -17.49
N GLU A 2 -40.76 -27.63 -17.52
CA GLU A 2 -40.32 -26.60 -18.46
C GLU A 2 -38.87 -26.27 -18.06
N THR A 3 -38.18 -25.68 -19.01
CA THR A 3 -36.84 -25.10 -19.03
C THR A 3 -36.50 -24.08 -17.93
N ALA A 4 -35.21 -24.10 -17.56
CA ALA A 4 -34.31 -22.94 -17.32
C ALA A 4 -34.62 -21.92 -16.20
N MET A 5 -33.67 -21.78 -15.26
CA MET A 5 -33.05 -20.47 -15.04
C MET A 5 -31.62 -20.58 -14.49
N GLN A 6 -30.69 -20.27 -15.38
CA GLN A 6 -29.28 -19.94 -15.18
C GLN A 6 -29.15 -18.72 -14.25
N ASN A 7 -28.40 -18.80 -13.15
CA ASN A 7 -27.79 -17.60 -12.54
C ASN A 7 -26.28 -17.83 -12.32
N ARG A 8 -25.51 -17.75 -13.40
CA ARG A 8 -24.06 -17.52 -13.34
C ARG A 8 -23.85 -16.03 -13.58
N ALA A 9 -23.56 -15.26 -12.53
CA ALA A 9 -22.99 -13.91 -12.66
C ALA A 9 -22.28 -13.49 -11.37
N GLY A 10 -21.36 -14.36 -10.94
CA GLY A 10 -20.33 -14.04 -9.97
C GLY A 10 -19.06 -14.74 -10.41
N ALA A 11 -18.71 -14.61 -11.69
CA ALA A 11 -17.34 -14.84 -12.10
C ALA A 11 -16.51 -13.85 -11.29
N THR A 12 -16.00 -14.28 -10.14
CA THR A 12 -14.72 -13.81 -9.66
C THR A 12 -13.78 -14.09 -10.81
N ALA A 13 -13.63 -13.11 -11.70
CA ALA A 13 -12.51 -13.08 -12.62
C ALA A 13 -11.31 -13.32 -11.71
N ALA A 14 -10.72 -14.51 -11.80
CA ALA A 14 -9.44 -14.75 -11.20
C ALA A 14 -8.55 -13.73 -11.91
N SER A 15 -8.31 -12.60 -11.25
CA SER A 15 -7.44 -11.55 -11.77
C SER A 15 -6.11 -12.23 -12.02
N HIS A 16 -5.81 -12.49 -13.29
CA HIS A 16 -4.48 -12.90 -13.72
C HIS A 16 -3.56 -11.69 -13.51
N ASP A 17 -3.19 -11.44 -12.26
CA ASP A 17 -2.14 -10.49 -11.96
C ASP A 17 -0.83 -11.15 -12.40
N SER A 18 -0.41 -10.79 -13.61
CA SER A 18 0.80 -11.32 -14.22
C SER A 18 1.98 -11.03 -13.30
N LEU A 19 3.01 -11.90 -13.30
CA LEU A 19 4.21 -11.64 -12.50
C LEU A 19 4.81 -10.25 -12.81
N ALA A 20 4.73 -9.82 -14.07
CA ALA A 20 5.12 -8.47 -14.49
C ALA A 20 4.27 -7.37 -13.82
N SER A 21 2.94 -7.54 -13.72
CA SER A 21 2.05 -6.62 -13.01
C SER A 21 2.42 -6.51 -11.53
N ARG A 22 2.66 -7.64 -10.86
CA ARG A 22 3.11 -7.68 -9.46
C ARG A 22 4.45 -7.00 -9.26
N THR A 23 5.41 -7.24 -10.16
CA THR A 23 6.72 -6.60 -10.11
C THR A 23 6.59 -5.08 -10.23
N VAL A 24 5.79 -4.58 -11.18
CA VAL A 24 5.57 -3.13 -11.34
C VAL A 24 4.92 -2.53 -10.09
N GLN A 25 3.90 -3.18 -9.52
CA GLN A 25 3.27 -2.73 -8.28
C GLN A 25 4.26 -2.67 -7.10
N ILE A 26 5.06 -3.72 -6.91
CA ILE A 26 6.07 -3.79 -5.85
C ILE A 26 7.15 -2.73 -6.05
N THR A 27 7.65 -2.57 -7.28
CA THR A 27 8.67 -1.57 -7.59
C THR A 27 8.16 -0.16 -7.34
N LEU A 28 6.93 0.19 -7.75
CA LEU A 28 6.37 1.50 -7.45
C LEU A 28 6.13 1.71 -5.96
N ALA A 29 5.63 0.70 -5.24
CA ALA A 29 5.47 0.78 -3.80
C ALA A 29 6.81 0.99 -3.08
N ALA A 30 7.87 0.30 -3.52
CA ALA A 30 9.22 0.47 -2.99
C ALA A 30 9.79 1.86 -3.28
N LEU A 31 9.64 2.36 -4.52
CA LEU A 31 10.07 3.71 -4.90
C LEU A 31 9.33 4.78 -4.09
N LEU A 32 8.03 4.62 -3.89
CA LEU A 32 7.24 5.50 -3.05
C LEU A 32 7.74 5.48 -1.60
N GLY A 33 8.02 4.29 -1.05
CA GLY A 33 8.58 4.16 0.30
C GLY A 33 9.94 4.86 0.44
N VAL A 34 10.85 4.65 -0.52
CA VAL A 34 12.14 5.35 -0.55
C VAL A 34 11.97 6.86 -0.65
N PHE A 35 11.04 7.33 -1.48
CA PHE A 35 10.75 8.76 -1.63
C PHE A 35 10.24 9.38 -0.32
N VAL A 36 9.31 8.70 0.37
CA VAL A 36 8.79 9.19 1.66
C VAL A 36 9.88 9.21 2.72
N LEU A 37 10.64 8.12 2.87
CA LEU A 37 11.72 8.05 3.86
C LEU A 37 12.81 9.09 3.59
N GLY A 38 13.21 9.27 2.33
CA GLY A 38 14.19 10.29 1.94
C GLY A 38 13.65 11.71 2.09
N GLY A 39 12.44 11.97 1.60
CA GLY A 39 11.81 13.29 1.61
C GLY A 39 11.55 13.81 3.01
N VAL A 40 11.08 12.96 3.92
CA VAL A 40 10.83 13.34 5.31
C VAL A 40 12.15 13.38 6.10
N GLY A 41 13.03 12.39 5.92
CA GLY A 41 14.30 12.28 6.64
C GLY A 41 15.33 13.36 6.32
N PHE A 42 15.37 13.88 5.08
CA PHE A 42 16.28 14.96 4.67
C PHE A 42 15.57 16.31 4.47
N SER A 43 14.32 16.44 4.95
CA SER A 43 13.59 17.68 4.81
C SER A 43 14.26 18.83 5.55
N HIS A 44 14.42 19.97 4.87
CA HIS A 44 14.89 21.22 5.49
C HIS A 44 13.80 21.89 6.34
N ILE A 45 12.56 21.41 6.25
CA ILE A 45 11.43 21.88 7.04
C ILE A 45 11.43 21.11 8.36
N SER A 46 11.79 21.80 9.45
CA SER A 46 11.93 21.19 10.78
C SER A 46 10.68 20.44 11.25
N ALA A 47 9.47 20.90 10.87
CA ALA A 47 8.22 20.21 11.21
C ALA A 47 8.11 18.82 10.58
N VAL A 48 8.54 18.67 9.32
CA VAL A 48 8.49 17.39 8.59
C VAL A 48 9.58 16.45 9.09
N HIS A 49 10.79 16.96 9.34
CA HIS A 49 11.88 16.17 9.91
C HIS A 49 11.54 15.69 11.33
N ASN A 50 11.01 16.58 12.18
CA ASN A 50 10.61 16.25 13.55
C ASN A 50 9.48 15.23 13.60
N ALA A 51 8.55 15.22 12.65
CA ALA A 51 7.50 14.20 12.58
C ALA A 51 8.07 12.77 12.54
N THR A 52 9.23 12.55 11.91
CA THR A 52 9.88 11.22 11.93
C THR A 52 10.39 10.85 13.32
N HIS A 53 10.98 11.81 14.04
CA HIS A 53 11.47 11.61 15.41
C HIS A 53 10.32 11.42 16.38
N ASP A 54 9.25 12.19 16.25
CA ASP A 54 8.03 12.11 17.06
C ASP A 54 7.32 10.76 16.87
N VAL A 55 7.23 10.26 15.62
CA VAL A 55 6.68 8.93 15.34
C VAL A 55 7.52 7.84 15.98
N ARG A 56 8.86 7.94 15.98
CA ARG A 56 9.72 6.96 16.67
C ARG A 56 9.49 6.98 18.19
N HIS A 57 9.27 8.15 18.78
CA HIS A 57 8.94 8.28 20.20
C HIS A 57 7.53 7.77 20.52
N ALA A 58 6.56 7.99 19.62
CA ALA A 58 5.18 7.50 19.75
C ALA A 58 5.06 5.98 19.51
N ASN A 59 5.85 5.41 18.60
CA ASN A 59 5.87 3.96 18.33
C ASN A 59 6.64 3.16 19.39
N ALA A 60 7.40 3.82 20.26
CA ALA A 60 8.18 3.18 21.32
C ALA A 60 7.42 3.00 22.64
N PHE A 61 6.16 3.48 22.75
CA PHE A 61 5.37 3.36 23.96
C PHE A 61 3.93 2.91 23.72
N PRO A 62 3.39 2.01 24.58
CA PRO A 62 2.03 1.51 24.48
C PRO A 62 0.99 2.59 24.70
N CYS A 63 -0.08 2.52 23.92
CA CYS A 63 -1.36 3.17 24.18
C CYS A 63 -2.10 2.41 25.30
N HIS A 64 -1.52 2.43 26.50
CA HIS A 64 -2.15 2.33 27.81
C HIS A 64 -1.16 2.78 28.87
#